data_AF-A0AAV2R8V3-F1
#
_entry.id   AF-A0AAV2R8V3-F1
#
_cell.length_a   1.000
_cell.length_b   1.000
_cell.length_c   1.000
_cell.angle_alpha   90.00
_cell.angle_beta   90.00
_cell.angle_gamma   90.00
#
_symmetry.space_group_name_H-M   'P 1'
#
loop_
_entity.id
_entity.type
_entity.pdbx_description
1 polymer ?
#
loop_
_entity_poly.entity_id
_entity_poly.type
_entity_poly.pdbx_seq_one_letter_code
_entity_poly.pdbx_strand_id
1 'polypeptide(L)'
;MDQQTILLFIALLTTAAVRLSTAVKACYSCSDVPGHDEYDSQCGAYDYRGHTHDDFIWQNCFLKIYECGYVTRGGTTGYHEEGYCSNWPGGITCYCQNYYCNTDSYCEKCVSSSTPGTPEHTTITTTEPLTTTYTSTTTAEPPSPTTDATLATTSDPAATFSCYNCMDCATVDEDTTPIIEDKFLSCSTIVILESVVVIRGGNYDAHPDGECVTNTGSVQCWCTGDICNRNSIRY
;
A
#
# COMPACT_ATOMS: atom_id res chain seq x y z
N MET A 1 2.86 -61.94 -10.24
CA MET A 1 3.88 -60.89 -10.09
C MET A 1 4.73 -61.30 -8.90
N ASP A 2 6.03 -61.53 -9.08
CA ASP A 2 6.87 -62.02 -7.98
C ASP A 2 7.18 -60.90 -6.96
N GLN A 3 7.65 -61.28 -5.77
CA GLN A 3 7.98 -60.38 -4.68
C GLN A 3 9.07 -59.36 -5.05
N GLN A 4 10.00 -59.74 -5.93
CA GLN A 4 11.07 -58.88 -6.43
C GLN A 4 10.50 -57.78 -7.34
N THR A 5 9.49 -58.11 -8.15
CA THR A 5 8.77 -57.18 -9.02
C THR A 5 7.95 -56.17 -8.23
N ILE A 6 7.29 -56.61 -7.14
CA ILE A 6 6.52 -55.73 -6.25
C ILE A 6 7.45 -54.73 -5.53
N LEU A 7 8.58 -55.19 -5.01
CA LEU A 7 9.56 -54.32 -4.33
C LEU A 7 10.18 -53.29 -5.27
N LEU A 8 10.47 -53.67 -6.52
CA LEU A 8 11.00 -52.73 -7.52
C LEU A 8 9.98 -51.64 -7.86
N PHE A 9 8.70 -51.99 -7.99
CA PHE A 9 7.62 -51.03 -8.25
C PHE A 9 7.40 -50.07 -7.07
N ILE A 10 7.44 -50.56 -5.83
CA ILE A 10 7.34 -49.71 -4.64
C ILE A 10 8.54 -48.76 -4.55
N ALA A 11 9.76 -49.25 -4.81
CA ALA A 11 10.96 -48.40 -4.85
C ALA A 11 10.84 -47.30 -5.93
N LEU A 12 10.41 -47.64 -7.15
CA LEU A 12 10.17 -46.67 -8.23
C LEU A 12 9.11 -45.62 -7.89
N LEU A 13 7.99 -46.03 -7.29
CA LEU A 13 6.92 -45.11 -6.85
C LEU A 13 7.39 -44.16 -5.74
N THR A 14 8.18 -44.65 -4.78
CA THR A 14 8.73 -43.78 -3.72
C THR A 14 9.76 -42.78 -4.25
N THR A 15 10.58 -43.14 -5.26
CA THR A 15 11.50 -42.19 -5.88
C THR A 15 10.82 -41.12 -6.75
N ALA A 16 9.67 -41.42 -7.33
CA ALA A 16 8.88 -40.46 -8.11
C ALA A 16 8.15 -39.45 -7.20
N ALA A 17 7.68 -39.88 -6.02
CA ALA A 17 6.97 -39.02 -5.08
C ALA A 17 7.85 -37.97 -4.38
N VAL A 18 9.16 -38.22 -4.25
CA VAL A 18 10.12 -37.29 -3.61
C VAL A 18 10.55 -36.14 -4.54
N ARG A 19 10.13 -36.15 -5.81
CA ARG A 19 10.33 -35.04 -6.75
C ARG A 19 9.09 -34.15 -6.93
N LEU A 20 8.20 -34.11 -5.95
CA LEU A 20 7.42 -32.90 -5.68
C LEU A 20 8.38 -31.87 -5.10
N SER A 21 9.30 -31.39 -5.95
CA SER A 21 10.11 -30.22 -5.68
C SER A 21 9.13 -29.10 -5.38
N THR A 22 9.02 -28.72 -4.11
CA THR A 22 8.58 -27.38 -3.73
C THR A 22 9.53 -26.46 -4.48
N ALA A 23 9.10 -25.99 -5.65
CA ALA A 23 9.85 -25.03 -6.43
C ALA A 23 9.93 -23.79 -5.53
N VAL A 24 11.05 -23.65 -4.84
CA VAL A 24 11.35 -22.54 -3.94
C VAL A 24 11.43 -21.32 -4.83
N LYS A 25 10.44 -20.44 -4.79
CA LYS A 25 10.45 -19.24 -5.62
C LYS A 25 11.31 -18.19 -4.94
N ALA A 26 12.35 -17.75 -5.64
CA ALA A 26 13.14 -16.61 -5.23
C ALA A 26 12.54 -15.32 -5.80
N CYS A 27 12.55 -14.26 -4.99
CA CYS A 27 12.03 -12.94 -5.34
C CYS A 27 13.12 -11.90 -5.09
N TYR A 28 13.12 -10.81 -5.85
CA TYR A 28 13.92 -9.64 -5.46
C TYR A 28 13.34 -9.04 -4.17
N SER A 29 14.21 -8.62 -3.26
CA SER A 29 13.82 -7.97 -2.00
C SER A 29 14.58 -6.66 -1.85
N CYS A 30 13.84 -5.56 -1.79
CA CYS A 30 14.39 -4.22 -1.65
C CYS A 30 13.31 -3.20 -1.32
N SER A 31 13.73 -2.04 -0.85
CA SER A 31 12.92 -0.82 -0.77
C SER A 31 13.74 0.38 -1.23
N ASP A 32 13.19 1.29 -2.02
CA ASP A 32 13.85 2.59 -2.28
C ASP A 32 13.44 3.68 -1.26
N VAL A 33 12.74 3.28 -0.19
CA VAL A 33 12.41 4.17 0.94
C VAL A 33 13.65 4.33 1.83
N PRO A 34 14.20 5.55 1.98
CA PRO A 34 15.38 5.79 2.81
C PRO A 34 15.16 5.34 4.27
N GLY A 35 16.13 4.62 4.84
CA GLY A 35 16.09 4.18 6.23
C GLY A 35 15.47 2.80 6.48
N HIS A 36 15.01 2.09 5.44
CA HIS A 36 14.58 0.70 5.55
C HIS A 36 15.79 -0.26 5.53
N ASP A 37 15.67 -1.42 6.20
CA ASP A 37 16.77 -2.41 6.31
C ASP A 37 17.26 -2.94 4.94
N GLU A 38 16.37 -2.94 3.94
CA GLU A 38 16.65 -3.40 2.57
C GLU A 38 16.73 -2.21 1.59
N TYR A 39 17.25 -1.06 2.05
CA TYR A 39 17.35 0.13 1.23
C TYR A 39 18.26 -0.11 0.01
N ASP A 40 17.67 -0.01 -1.19
CA ASP A 40 18.37 0.08 -2.47
C ASP A 40 17.73 1.22 -3.27
N SER A 41 18.52 2.28 -3.52
CA SER A 41 18.10 3.43 -4.32
C SER A 41 17.65 3.09 -5.74
N GLN A 42 17.99 1.89 -6.24
CA GLN A 42 17.57 1.37 -7.55
C GLN A 42 16.35 0.46 -7.46
N CYS A 43 15.73 0.26 -6.29
CA CYS A 43 14.59 -0.66 -6.15
C CYS A 43 13.41 -0.30 -7.08
N GLY A 44 13.23 0.99 -7.40
CA GLY A 44 12.25 1.46 -8.39
C GLY A 44 12.64 1.27 -9.86
N ALA A 45 13.85 0.79 -10.18
CA ALA A 45 14.30 0.59 -11.56
C ALA A 45 13.44 -0.46 -12.26
N TYR A 46 13.03 -0.18 -13.50
CA TYR A 46 12.17 -1.09 -14.27
C TYR A 46 12.80 -2.48 -14.42
N ASP A 47 14.04 -2.53 -14.90
CA ASP A 47 14.87 -3.74 -14.97
C ASP A 47 15.71 -3.82 -13.70
N TYR A 48 15.24 -4.61 -12.72
CA TYR A 48 15.90 -4.78 -11.43
C TYR A 48 16.69 -6.10 -11.37
N ARG A 49 17.12 -6.61 -12.52
CA ARG A 49 17.82 -7.89 -12.60
C ARG A 49 19.23 -7.83 -12.04
N GLY A 50 19.65 -8.90 -11.38
CA GLY A 50 21.01 -9.05 -10.84
C GLY A 50 21.25 -8.41 -9.47
N HIS A 51 20.20 -7.85 -8.86
CA HIS A 51 20.24 -7.29 -7.51
C HIS A 51 20.03 -8.35 -6.42
N THR A 52 20.10 -7.90 -5.16
CA THR A 52 19.83 -8.70 -3.97
C THR A 52 18.47 -9.39 -4.06
N HIS A 53 18.46 -10.67 -3.75
CA HIS A 53 17.26 -11.49 -3.67
C HIS A 53 17.19 -12.13 -2.30
N ASP A 54 15.96 -12.42 -1.89
CA ASP A 54 15.71 -13.23 -0.72
C ASP A 54 15.67 -14.72 -1.11
N ASP A 55 16.43 -15.54 -0.40
CA ASP A 55 16.45 -17.00 -0.53
C ASP A 55 15.28 -17.67 0.20
N PHE A 56 14.40 -16.89 0.82
CA PHE A 56 13.24 -17.41 1.52
C PHE A 56 12.19 -18.01 0.58
N ILE A 57 11.45 -18.99 1.10
CA ILE A 57 10.46 -19.76 0.33
C ILE A 57 9.15 -18.98 0.28
N TRP A 58 8.96 -18.23 -0.81
CA TRP A 58 7.74 -17.46 -1.04
C TRP A 58 6.78 -18.20 -2.00
N GLN A 59 5.47 -17.97 -1.85
CA GLN A 59 4.47 -18.49 -2.79
C GLN A 59 4.31 -17.58 -4.00
N ASN A 60 4.45 -16.28 -3.77
CA ASN A 60 4.36 -15.22 -4.76
C ASN A 60 5.44 -14.18 -4.52
N CYS A 61 5.92 -13.56 -5.60
CA CYS A 61 6.65 -12.30 -5.50
C CYS A 61 5.66 -11.14 -5.60
N PHE A 62 5.98 -10.02 -4.95
CA PHE A 62 5.22 -8.79 -5.07
C PHE A 62 6.13 -7.62 -5.46
N LEU A 63 5.49 -6.63 -6.09
CA LEU A 63 6.00 -5.30 -6.31
C LEU A 63 4.95 -4.32 -5.80
N LYS A 64 5.29 -3.53 -4.80
CA LYS A 64 4.46 -2.49 -4.22
C LYS A 64 4.94 -1.14 -4.73
N ILE A 65 4.04 -0.37 -5.32
CA ILE A 65 4.28 1.02 -5.72
C ILE A 65 3.44 1.90 -4.81
N TYR A 66 4.12 2.77 -4.07
CA TYR A 66 3.50 3.75 -3.22
C TYR A 66 3.06 4.96 -4.05
N GLU A 67 2.01 5.66 -3.63
CA GLU A 67 1.54 6.86 -4.34
C GLU A 67 2.59 7.98 -4.40
N CYS A 68 3.50 8.03 -3.43
CA CYS A 68 4.66 8.94 -3.43
C CYS A 68 5.77 8.52 -4.40
N GLY A 69 5.60 7.44 -5.16
CA GLY A 69 6.54 6.97 -6.18
C GLY A 69 7.60 5.98 -5.69
N TYR A 70 7.70 5.75 -4.37
CA TYR A 70 8.56 4.70 -3.83
C TYR A 70 8.10 3.31 -4.28
N VAL A 71 9.04 2.38 -4.36
CA VAL A 71 8.86 0.99 -4.75
C VAL A 71 9.48 0.07 -3.70
N THR A 72 8.75 -0.98 -3.37
CA THR A 72 9.26 -2.09 -2.55
C THR A 72 8.99 -3.41 -3.25
N ARG A 73 9.97 -4.30 -3.21
CA ARG A 73 9.91 -5.64 -3.78
C ARG A 73 10.09 -6.65 -2.66
N GLY A 74 9.42 -7.78 -2.77
CA GLY A 74 9.63 -8.88 -1.85
C GLY A 74 8.85 -10.11 -2.27
N GLY A 75 8.77 -11.07 -1.35
CA GLY A 75 7.90 -12.24 -1.49
C GLY A 75 6.85 -12.30 -0.39
N THR A 76 5.78 -13.05 -0.65
CA THR A 76 4.71 -13.31 0.31
C THR A 76 4.42 -14.81 0.41
N THR A 77 4.01 -15.25 1.60
CA THR A 77 3.53 -16.61 1.84
C THR A 77 2.09 -16.80 1.40
N GLY A 78 1.35 -15.72 1.14
CA GLY A 78 0.00 -15.77 0.60
C GLY A 78 -0.01 -16.13 -0.89
N TYR A 79 -0.95 -16.98 -1.30
CA TYR A 79 -1.16 -17.30 -2.70
C TYR A 79 -1.95 -16.20 -3.40
N HIS A 80 -1.45 -15.71 -4.53
CA HIS A 80 -2.12 -14.78 -5.43
C HIS A 80 -1.99 -15.25 -6.88
N GLU A 81 -2.98 -14.95 -7.71
CA GLU A 81 -2.92 -15.25 -9.15
C GLU A 81 -1.83 -14.43 -9.86
N GLU A 82 -1.28 -14.96 -10.95
CA GLU A 82 -0.30 -14.24 -11.78
C GLU A 82 -0.90 -12.93 -12.29
N GLY A 83 -0.24 -11.81 -12.01
CA GLY A 83 -0.71 -10.48 -12.38
C GLY A 83 -1.87 -9.97 -11.53
N TYR A 84 -2.18 -10.61 -10.39
CA TYR A 84 -3.16 -10.08 -9.46
C TYR A 84 -2.72 -8.71 -8.93
N CYS A 85 -3.67 -7.78 -8.83
CA CYS A 85 -3.44 -6.41 -8.39
C CYS A 85 -4.32 -6.12 -7.17
N SER A 86 -3.72 -5.57 -6.12
CA SER A 86 -4.42 -5.12 -4.91
C SER A 86 -4.17 -3.64 -4.73
N ASN A 87 -5.24 -2.84 -4.86
CA ASN A 87 -5.22 -1.43 -4.54
C ASN A 87 -5.46 -1.24 -3.04
N TRP A 88 -4.75 -0.32 -2.42
CA TRP A 88 -4.90 0.02 -1.00
C TRP A 88 -4.64 1.52 -0.80
N PRO A 89 -5.16 2.14 0.27
CA PRO A 89 -4.90 3.56 0.54
C PRO A 89 -3.40 3.86 0.64
N GLY A 90 -2.82 4.55 -0.34
CA GLY A 90 -1.39 4.85 -0.41
C GLY A 90 -0.61 4.05 -1.46
N GLY A 91 -1.25 3.19 -2.26
CA GLY A 91 -0.59 2.60 -3.42
C GLY A 91 -1.25 1.35 -4.03
N ILE A 92 -0.43 0.62 -4.77
CA ILE A 92 -0.82 -0.61 -5.47
C ILE A 92 0.21 -1.70 -5.21
N THR A 93 -0.26 -2.93 -5.02
CA THR A 93 0.59 -4.12 -4.92
C THR A 93 0.25 -5.08 -6.06
N CYS A 94 1.27 -5.51 -6.78
CA CYS A 94 1.14 -6.39 -7.93
C CYS A 94 1.86 -7.70 -7.64
N TYR A 95 1.22 -8.82 -7.90
CA TYR A 95 1.72 -10.14 -7.56
C TYR A 95 2.05 -10.94 -8.81
N CYS A 96 3.08 -11.77 -8.71
CA CYS A 96 3.48 -12.68 -9.77
C CYS A 96 4.03 -13.98 -9.17
N GLN A 97 4.10 -15.02 -10.00
CA GLN A 97 4.33 -16.41 -9.58
C GLN A 97 5.65 -16.97 -10.09
N ASN A 98 6.33 -16.32 -11.03
CA ASN A 98 7.60 -16.81 -11.58
C ASN A 98 8.80 -16.40 -10.70
N TYR A 99 9.94 -17.03 -10.92
CA TYR A 99 11.19 -16.65 -10.24
C TYR A 99 11.59 -15.24 -10.64
N TYR A 100 11.91 -14.41 -9.65
CA TYR A 100 12.37 -13.03 -9.86
C TYR A 100 11.39 -12.22 -10.71
N CYS A 101 10.11 -12.60 -10.73
CA CYS A 101 9.11 -12.01 -11.60
C CYS A 101 8.71 -10.61 -11.16
N ASN A 102 9.05 -10.22 -9.94
CA ASN A 102 8.93 -8.85 -9.49
C ASN A 102 10.07 -7.99 -10.05
N THR A 103 10.46 -8.22 -11.31
CA THR A 103 11.22 -7.35 -12.22
C THR A 103 10.32 -6.96 -13.39
N ASP A 104 10.67 -5.92 -14.13
CA ASP A 104 9.97 -5.53 -15.36
C ASP A 104 8.50 -5.13 -15.10
N SER A 105 8.30 -4.31 -14.06
CA SER A 105 7.04 -3.73 -13.55
C SER A 105 5.75 -4.33 -14.11
N TYR A 106 5.32 -5.47 -13.55
CA TYR A 106 3.97 -6.02 -13.83
C TYR A 106 2.83 -5.06 -13.46
N CYS A 107 3.10 -4.06 -12.60
CA CYS A 107 2.10 -3.07 -12.22
C CYS A 107 1.59 -2.20 -13.37
N GLU A 108 2.32 -2.09 -14.47
CA GLU A 108 1.80 -1.41 -15.67
C GLU A 108 0.50 -2.07 -16.17
N LYS A 109 0.36 -3.38 -15.99
CA LYS A 109 -0.88 -4.11 -16.29
C LYS A 109 -2.00 -3.78 -15.30
N CYS A 110 -1.64 -3.43 -14.07
CA CYS A 110 -2.59 -3.06 -13.03
C CYS A 110 -3.18 -1.65 -13.25
N VAL A 111 -2.36 -0.69 -13.67
CA VAL A 111 -2.83 0.67 -14.03
C VAL A 111 -3.70 0.65 -15.29
N SER A 112 -3.45 -0.29 -16.20
CA SER A 112 -4.21 -0.47 -17.45
C SER A 112 -5.62 -1.05 -17.25
N SER A 113 -5.90 -1.69 -16.10
CA SER A 113 -7.19 -2.33 -15.81
C SER A 113 -8.23 -1.34 -15.27
N SER A 114 -7.81 -0.18 -14.78
CA SER A 114 -8.68 0.89 -14.33
C SER A 114 -8.96 1.87 -15.48
N THR A 115 -9.97 1.52 -16.29
CA THR A 115 -10.85 2.42 -17.10
C THR A 115 -10.62 2.44 -18.63
N PRO A 116 -11.68 2.21 -19.44
CA PRO A 116 -11.76 2.69 -20.83
C PRO A 116 -11.82 4.22 -20.81
N GLY A 117 -10.70 4.89 -21.13
CA GLY A 117 -10.67 6.34 -21.30
C GLY A 117 -9.33 6.98 -20.92
N THR A 118 -8.39 6.94 -21.85
CA THR A 118 -7.14 7.73 -21.87
C THR A 118 -7.43 9.24 -21.73
N PRO A 119 -6.50 10.07 -21.20
CA PRO A 119 -5.33 10.48 -21.98
C PRO A 119 -3.98 10.45 -21.23
N GLU A 120 -3.00 9.90 -21.94
CA GLU A 120 -1.60 10.33 -22.13
C GLU A 120 -0.77 10.85 -20.94
N HIS A 121 0.31 10.10 -20.69
CA HIS A 121 1.45 10.44 -19.85
C HIS A 121 2.06 11.81 -20.25
N THR A 122 1.92 12.80 -19.37
CA THR A 122 2.66 14.07 -19.47
C THR A 122 3.95 13.97 -18.65
N THR A 123 5.08 14.10 -19.32
CA THR A 123 6.40 14.24 -18.70
C THR A 123 6.48 15.58 -17.95
N ILE A 124 6.63 15.55 -16.63
CA ILE A 124 6.80 16.77 -15.83
C ILE A 124 8.30 17.10 -15.76
N THR A 125 8.70 18.16 -16.45
CA THR A 125 10.03 18.77 -16.33
C THR A 125 10.01 19.78 -15.18
N THR A 126 10.75 19.50 -14.11
CA THR A 126 10.92 20.35 -12.93
C THR A 126 11.67 21.65 -13.28
N THR A 127 11.11 22.81 -12.91
CA THR A 127 11.79 24.11 -12.92
C THR A 127 11.74 24.73 -11.52
N GLU A 128 12.83 25.44 -11.18
CA GLU A 128 13.28 26.14 -9.95
C GLU A 128 12.28 26.63 -8.88
N PRO A 129 12.77 26.83 -7.63
CA PRO A 129 11.94 27.20 -6.48
C PRO A 129 11.70 28.72 -6.39
N LEU A 130 10.49 29.11 -5.95
CA LEU A 130 10.17 30.48 -5.55
C LEU A 130 10.06 30.61 -4.03
N THR A 131 10.80 31.57 -3.48
CA THR A 131 10.78 31.97 -2.07
C THR A 131 9.59 32.87 -1.78
N THR A 132 8.72 32.48 -0.85
CA THR A 132 7.60 33.33 -0.39
C THR A 132 7.66 33.52 1.13
N THR A 133 7.57 34.78 1.56
CA THR A 133 7.59 35.22 2.97
C THR A 133 6.16 35.43 3.46
N TYR A 134 5.78 34.84 4.60
CA TYR A 134 4.46 35.00 5.22
C TYR A 134 4.51 35.80 6.52
N THR A 135 3.45 36.60 6.74
CA THR A 135 3.23 37.41 7.96
C THR A 135 2.00 36.86 8.69
N SER A 136 2.18 36.47 9.95
CA SER A 136 1.13 35.87 10.80
C SER A 136 0.17 36.90 11.38
N THR A 137 -1.13 36.60 11.40
CA THR A 137 -2.12 37.33 12.23
C THR A 137 -2.95 36.34 13.05
N THR A 138 -2.96 36.53 14.36
CA THR A 138 -3.61 35.70 15.38
C THR A 138 -4.93 36.34 15.80
N THR A 139 -6.02 35.57 15.84
CA THR A 139 -7.27 35.99 16.51
C THR A 139 -7.92 34.79 17.22
N ALA A 140 -8.43 35.05 18.43
CA ALA A 140 -8.81 34.11 19.48
C ALA A 140 -10.27 33.59 19.43
N GLU A 141 -10.46 32.46 20.12
CA GLU A 141 -11.68 31.80 20.70
C GLU A 141 -12.59 32.76 21.54
N PRO A 142 -13.78 32.40 22.13
CA PRO A 142 -14.55 31.12 22.29
C PRO A 142 -16.12 31.31 22.21
N PRO A 143 -17.07 30.54 22.84
CA PRO A 143 -17.12 29.17 23.42
C PRO A 143 -18.30 28.26 22.94
N SER A 144 -18.31 27.01 23.42
CA SER A 144 -19.29 25.91 23.24
C SER A 144 -20.68 26.13 23.91
N PRO A 145 -21.76 25.41 23.49
CA PRO A 145 -22.23 24.28 24.32
C PRO A 145 -22.83 23.05 23.56
N THR A 146 -22.95 21.97 24.33
CA THR A 146 -23.44 20.59 24.10
C THR A 146 -24.88 20.45 23.55
N THR A 147 -25.14 19.45 22.71
CA THR A 147 -26.46 18.79 22.59
C THR A 147 -26.32 17.35 22.09
N ASP A 148 -26.82 16.40 22.89
CA ASP A 148 -26.96 14.98 22.57
C ASP A 148 -28.17 14.79 21.63
N ALA A 149 -27.95 14.22 20.45
CA ALA A 149 -29.02 13.91 19.50
C ALA A 149 -28.76 12.54 18.84
N THR A 150 -29.62 11.59 19.16
CA THR A 150 -29.76 10.30 18.47
C THR A 150 -30.14 10.57 17.00
N LEU A 151 -29.19 10.41 16.08
CA LEU A 151 -29.37 10.60 14.65
C LEU A 151 -29.82 9.30 13.97
N ALA A 152 -30.98 9.35 13.33
CA ALA A 152 -31.41 8.37 12.36
C ALA A 152 -30.59 8.55 11.07
N THR A 153 -29.85 7.52 10.67
CA THR A 153 -29.04 7.50 9.44
C THR A 153 -29.95 7.43 8.22
N THR A 154 -30.28 8.60 7.69
CA THR A 154 -30.85 8.72 6.36
C THR A 154 -29.68 8.66 5.39
N SER A 155 -29.57 7.60 4.59
CA SER A 155 -28.51 7.42 3.60
C SER A 155 -28.70 8.43 2.46
N ASP A 156 -28.14 9.63 2.66
CA ASP A 156 -28.02 10.66 1.64
C ASP A 156 -27.11 10.16 0.48
N PRO A 157 -27.23 10.74 -0.72
CA PRO A 157 -26.44 10.32 -1.88
C PRO A 157 -24.96 10.40 -1.54
N ALA A 158 -24.23 9.31 -1.84
CA ALA A 158 -22.82 9.07 -1.51
C ALA A 158 -22.03 10.38 -1.34
N ALA A 159 -21.83 10.78 -0.08
CA ALA A 159 -21.06 11.97 0.22
C ALA A 159 -19.62 11.70 -0.23
N THR A 160 -19.17 12.44 -1.24
CA THR A 160 -17.78 12.42 -1.68
C THR A 160 -16.95 13.20 -0.67
N PHE A 161 -16.02 12.55 0.01
CA PHE A 161 -15.12 13.19 0.97
C PHE A 161 -13.78 13.55 0.32
N SER A 162 -13.27 14.72 0.67
CA SER A 162 -11.87 15.09 0.40
C SER A 162 -10.99 14.61 1.54
N CYS A 163 -9.89 13.92 1.29
CA CYS A 163 -8.98 13.43 2.34
C CYS A 163 -7.54 13.86 2.05
N TYR A 164 -6.74 14.10 3.09
CA TYR A 164 -5.30 14.17 2.89
C TYR A 164 -4.75 12.79 2.57
N ASN A 165 -3.85 12.75 1.59
CA ASN A 165 -3.14 11.55 1.22
C ASN A 165 -1.63 11.83 1.23
N CYS A 166 -0.94 11.27 2.21
CA CYS A 166 0.49 11.48 2.37
C CYS A 166 1.10 10.38 3.24
N MET A 167 2.39 10.13 3.03
CA MET A 167 3.18 9.20 3.81
C MET A 167 4.25 9.98 4.57
N ASP A 168 4.48 9.59 5.82
CA ASP A 168 5.41 10.23 6.75
C ASP A 168 5.09 11.72 7.01
N CYS A 169 3.80 12.06 6.99
CA CYS A 169 3.28 13.40 7.24
C CYS A 169 2.69 13.49 8.65
N ALA A 170 3.59 13.57 9.64
CA ALA A 170 3.21 13.70 11.04
C ALA A 170 2.20 14.84 11.26
N THR A 171 2.43 15.97 10.58
CA THR A 171 1.52 17.11 10.49
C THR A 171 1.15 17.38 9.04
N VAL A 172 -0.08 17.83 8.83
CA VAL A 172 -0.53 18.34 7.54
C VAL A 172 -0.45 19.86 7.54
N ASP A 173 0.40 20.41 6.69
CA ASP A 173 0.57 21.86 6.51
C ASP A 173 -0.33 22.40 5.38
N GLU A 174 -0.16 23.68 5.06
CA GLU A 174 -0.92 24.34 3.98
C GLU A 174 -0.49 23.88 2.58
N ASP A 175 0.71 23.28 2.46
CA ASP A 175 1.29 22.82 1.19
C ASP A 175 0.90 21.37 0.86
N THR A 176 0.46 20.61 1.86
CA THR A 176 -0.01 19.25 1.66
C THR A 176 -1.32 19.27 0.89
N THR A 177 -1.29 18.85 -0.38
CA THR A 177 -2.47 18.88 -1.25
C THR A 177 -3.43 17.72 -0.87
N PRO A 178 -4.69 18.00 -0.50
CA PRO A 178 -5.68 16.95 -0.30
C PRO A 178 -6.03 16.30 -1.64
N ILE A 179 -6.24 14.98 -1.61
CA ILE A 179 -6.77 14.24 -2.75
C ILE A 179 -8.29 14.21 -2.61
N ILE A 180 -8.96 14.58 -3.69
CA ILE A 180 -10.41 14.52 -3.81
C ILE A 180 -10.73 13.36 -4.73
N GLU A 181 -11.33 12.31 -4.20
CA GLU A 181 -11.89 11.22 -4.99
C GLU A 181 -13.38 11.06 -4.69
N ASP A 182 -14.13 10.81 -5.75
CA ASP A 182 -15.57 10.63 -5.77
C ASP A 182 -16.06 9.32 -5.11
N LYS A 183 -15.15 8.55 -4.51
CA LYS A 183 -15.44 7.22 -3.96
C LYS A 183 -15.01 7.03 -2.51
N PHE A 184 -14.33 7.98 -1.88
CA PHE A 184 -13.99 7.83 -0.48
C PHE A 184 -15.25 7.92 0.39
N LEU A 185 -15.44 6.92 1.24
CA LEU A 185 -16.54 6.83 2.22
C LEU A 185 -16.09 7.18 3.64
N SER A 186 -14.78 7.28 3.87
CA SER A 186 -14.17 7.81 5.10
C SER A 186 -12.73 8.27 4.81
N CYS A 187 -12.15 9.10 5.68
CA CYS A 187 -10.70 9.34 5.67
C CYS A 187 -10.04 8.47 6.73
N SER A 188 -8.77 8.12 6.52
CA SER A 188 -7.98 7.26 7.39
C SER A 188 -6.64 7.91 7.78
N THR A 189 -6.14 7.52 8.94
CA THR A 189 -4.80 7.84 9.44
C THR A 189 -4.21 6.59 10.08
N ILE A 190 -3.04 6.16 9.64
CA ILE A 190 -2.28 5.03 10.18
C ILE A 190 -1.01 5.57 10.84
N VAL A 191 -0.73 5.13 12.07
CA VAL A 191 0.50 5.43 12.79
C VAL A 191 1.26 4.14 13.00
N ILE A 192 2.52 4.08 12.54
CA ILE A 192 3.42 2.96 12.81
C ILE A 192 4.16 3.24 14.12
N LEU A 193 3.91 2.41 15.13
CA LEU A 193 4.32 2.68 16.52
C LEU A 193 5.84 2.64 16.74
N GLU A 194 6.56 1.86 15.93
CA GLU A 194 8.02 1.71 16.07
C GLU A 194 8.81 2.82 15.36
N SER A 195 8.25 3.41 14.29
CA SER A 195 8.92 4.39 13.44
C SER A 195 8.34 5.80 13.54
N VAL A 196 7.20 5.97 14.21
CA VAL A 196 6.44 7.24 14.29
C VAL A 196 5.96 7.74 12.91
N VAL A 197 6.02 6.90 11.88
CA VAL A 197 5.55 7.22 10.54
C VAL A 197 4.02 7.34 10.56
N VAL A 198 3.52 8.46 10.03
CA VAL A 198 2.08 8.71 9.87
C VAL A 198 1.71 8.63 8.39
N ILE A 199 0.75 7.79 8.07
CA ILE A 199 0.17 7.65 6.72
C ILE A 199 -1.25 8.17 6.80
N ARG A 200 -1.64 9.05 5.88
CA ARG A 200 -2.99 9.60 5.75
C ARG A 200 -3.50 9.20 4.37
N GLY A 201 -4.80 8.90 4.25
CA GLY A 201 -5.41 8.59 2.96
C GLY A 201 -6.92 8.49 3.05
N GLY A 202 -7.60 8.44 1.90
CA GLY A 202 -9.02 8.09 1.83
C GLY A 202 -9.25 6.59 1.94
N ASN A 203 -10.44 6.18 2.38
CA ASN A 203 -10.85 4.78 2.44
C ASN A 203 -12.18 4.61 1.69
N TYR A 204 -12.27 3.54 0.90
CA TYR A 204 -13.45 3.20 0.10
C TYR A 204 -14.56 2.52 0.91
N ASP A 205 -14.26 2.11 2.15
CA ASP A 205 -15.22 1.58 3.11
C ASP A 205 -15.69 2.68 4.07
N ALA A 206 -16.96 2.58 4.47
CA ALA A 206 -17.55 3.48 5.45
C ALA A 206 -17.15 3.05 6.86
N HIS A 207 -16.56 3.98 7.62
CA HIS A 207 -16.19 3.79 9.02
C HIS A 207 -16.81 4.91 9.87
N PRO A 208 -17.32 4.63 11.08
CA PRO A 208 -17.77 5.67 12.00
C PRO A 208 -16.65 6.65 12.36
N ASP A 209 -17.03 7.91 12.57
CA ASP A 209 -16.10 8.94 13.01
C ASP A 209 -15.43 8.58 14.34
N GLY A 210 -14.09 8.59 14.38
CA GLY A 210 -13.31 8.24 15.56
C GLY A 210 -13.13 6.75 15.80
N GLU A 211 -13.58 5.87 14.90
CA GLU A 211 -13.22 4.45 14.96
C GLU A 211 -11.69 4.30 14.87
N CYS A 212 -11.10 3.43 15.69
CA CYS A 212 -9.69 3.08 15.62
C CYS A 212 -9.48 1.58 15.84
N VAL A 213 -8.61 0.96 15.04
CA VAL A 213 -8.16 -0.43 15.17
C VAL A 213 -6.67 -0.44 15.44
N THR A 214 -6.25 -1.19 16.46
CA THR A 214 -4.85 -1.43 16.78
C THR A 214 -4.43 -2.79 16.23
N ASN A 215 -3.36 -2.81 15.45
CA ASN A 215 -2.69 -4.02 14.95
C ASN A 215 -1.29 -4.12 15.55
N THR A 216 -0.62 -5.26 15.36
CA THR A 216 0.77 -5.43 15.79
C THR A 216 1.67 -4.42 15.08
N GLY A 217 2.10 -3.37 15.80
CA GLY A 217 3.00 -2.34 15.28
C GLY A 217 2.32 -1.11 14.67
N SER A 218 0.99 -1.03 14.64
CA SER A 218 0.30 0.15 14.10
C SER A 218 -1.08 0.41 14.72
N VAL A 219 -1.53 1.66 14.60
CA VAL A 219 -2.90 2.06 14.91
C VAL A 219 -3.49 2.75 13.68
N GLN A 220 -4.65 2.31 13.23
CA GLN A 220 -5.40 2.92 12.14
C GLN A 220 -6.68 3.52 12.69
N CYS A 221 -6.91 4.80 12.42
CA CYS A 221 -8.12 5.52 12.81
C CYS A 221 -8.83 6.06 11.58
N TRP A 222 -10.15 6.21 11.68
CA TRP A 222 -10.99 6.78 10.64
C TRP A 222 -11.78 7.98 11.14
N CYS A 223 -12.14 8.82 10.19
CA CYS A 223 -13.02 9.95 10.43
C CYS A 223 -13.93 10.19 9.22
N THR A 224 -15.05 10.87 9.46
CA THR A 224 -16.00 11.25 8.42
C THR A 224 -16.03 12.77 8.25
N GLY A 225 -16.07 13.24 7.01
CA GLY A 225 -16.08 14.66 6.68
C GLY A 225 -14.85 15.10 5.90
N ASP A 226 -14.98 16.23 5.21
CA ASP A 226 -13.91 16.77 4.39
C ASP A 226 -12.69 17.11 5.24
N ILE A 227 -11.56 16.53 4.86
CA ILE A 227 -10.23 16.85 5.36
C ILE A 227 -10.14 16.55 6.89
N CYS A 228 -10.99 15.64 7.39
CA CYS A 228 -11.06 15.31 8.81
C CYS A 228 -9.75 14.67 9.33
N ASN A 229 -9.00 14.02 8.45
CA ASN A 229 -7.71 13.42 8.76
C ASN A 229 -6.55 14.44 8.77
N ARG A 230 -6.83 15.72 9.03
CA ARG A 230 -5.82 16.78 9.21
C ARG A 230 -5.07 16.65 10.53
N ASN A 231 -5.82 16.34 11.59
CA ASN A 231 -5.31 16.48 12.95
C ASN A 231 -4.29 15.37 13.25
N SER A 232 -3.29 15.70 14.07
CA SER A 232 -2.46 14.70 14.73
C SER A 232 -3.32 13.83 15.63
N ILE A 233 -3.21 12.50 15.53
CA ILE A 233 -3.81 11.60 16.52
C ILE A 233 -3.14 11.91 17.85
N ARG A 234 -3.93 12.43 18.80
CA ARG A 234 -3.48 12.64 20.18
C ARG A 234 -3.74 11.34 20.93
N TYR A 235 -2.67 10.62 21.22
CA TYR A 235 -2.67 9.49 22.16
C TYR A 235 -2.55 10.00 23.60
#